data_AF-A0A1V6HAK1-F1
#
_entry.id   AF-A0A1V6HAK1-F1
#
_cell.length_a   1.000
_cell.length_b   1.000
_cell.length_c   1.000
_cell.angle_alpha   90.00
_cell.angle_beta   90.00
_cell.angle_gamma   90.00
#
_symmetry.space_group_name_H-M   'P 1'
#
loop_
_entity.id
_entity.type
_entity.pdbx_description
1 polymer ?
#
loop_
_entity_poly.entity_id
_entity_poly.type
_entity_poly.pdbx_seq_one_letter_code
_entity_poly.pdbx_strand_id
1 'polypeptide(L)' 'MSSRNIKLDSLFLDEGFGSLDEDALQTALDTLASLQGDGKLIGIISHVAALKERISTQIQVEPKSSGKSRLFGPGCSG' A
#
# COMPACT_ATOMS: atom_id res chain seq x y z
N MET A 1 4.40 23.47 25.56
CA MET A 1 4.08 22.03 25.58
C MET A 1 2.83 21.80 24.77
N SER A 2 2.96 21.19 23.59
CA SER A 2 1.80 20.74 22.80
C SER A 2 2.28 19.80 21.68
N SER A 3 3.02 18.76 22.06
CA SER A 3 3.12 17.55 21.24
C SER A 3 1.75 16.88 21.28
N ARG A 4 0.88 17.26 20.34
CA ARG A 4 -0.39 16.59 20.11
C ARG A 4 -0.03 15.17 19.69
N ASN A 5 -0.21 14.21 20.60
CA ASN A 5 0.14 12.81 20.43
C ASN A 5 -0.87 12.18 19.45
N ILE A 6 -0.75 12.52 18.16
CA ILE A 6 -1.58 11.96 17.10
C ILE A 6 -1.07 10.53 16.91
N LYS A 7 -1.82 9.56 17.44
CA LYS A 7 -1.62 8.17 17.08
C LYS A 7 -2.03 8.02 15.62
N LEU A 8 -1.06 7.69 14.77
CA LEU A 8 -1.33 7.31 13.38
C LEU A 8 -1.81 5.86 13.40
N ASP A 9 -3.13 5.68 13.39
CA ASP A 9 -3.75 4.35 13.33
C ASP A 9 -3.77 3.80 11.90
N SER A 10 -3.67 4.68 10.89
CA SER A 10 -3.66 4.31 9.47
C SER A 10 -2.70 5.18 8.66
N LEU A 11 -1.97 4.56 7.73
CA LEU A 11 -1.08 5.20 6.76
C LEU A 11 -1.42 4.70 5.34
N PHE A 12 -1.63 5.63 4.41
CA PHE A 12 -1.79 5.30 2.99
C PHE A 12 -0.64 5.91 2.19
N LEU A 13 0.06 5.08 1.44
CA LEU A 13 1.18 5.43 0.60
C LEU A 13 0.76 5.24 -0.85
N ASP A 14 0.96 6.26 -1.67
CA ASP A 14 0.59 6.21 -3.08
C ASP A 14 1.84 5.91 -3.92
N GLU A 15 2.25 6.82 -4.78
CA GLU A 15 3.33 6.57 -5.72
C GLU A 15 4.74 6.78 -5.11
N GLY A 16 5.78 6.29 -5.81
CA GLY A 16 7.19 6.54 -5.46
C GLY A 16 8.05 5.28 -5.31
N PHE A 17 7.44 4.10 -5.20
CA PHE A 17 8.20 2.84 -5.10
C PHE A 17 8.91 2.45 -6.40
N GLY A 18 8.41 2.93 -7.56
CA GLY A 18 9.02 2.62 -8.86
C GLY A 18 10.32 3.39 -9.14
N SER A 19 10.62 4.44 -8.38
CA SER A 19 11.90 5.17 -8.47
C SER A 19 12.98 4.62 -7.53
N LEU A 20 12.64 3.64 -6.70
CA LEU A 20 13.59 2.97 -5.82
C LEU A 20 14.31 1.86 -6.58
N ASP A 21 15.59 1.71 -6.32
CA ASP A 21 16.29 0.47 -6.66
C ASP A 21 15.79 -0.69 -5.78
N GLU A 22 16.22 -1.90 -6.12
CA GLU A 22 15.74 -3.12 -5.46
C GLU A 22 16.06 -3.17 -3.97
N ASP A 23 17.24 -2.69 -3.57
CA ASP A 23 17.70 -2.66 -2.17
C ASP A 23 16.92 -1.63 -1.34
N ALA A 24 16.68 -0.45 -1.91
CA ALA A 24 15.88 0.60 -1.27
C ALA A 24 14.40 0.20 -1.17
N LEU A 25 13.87 -0.46 -2.20
CA LEU A 25 12.50 -1.00 -2.19
C LEU A 25 12.35 -2.07 -1.10
N GLN A 26 13.30 -3.00 -1.00
CA GLN A 26 13.35 -4.00 0.07
C GLN A 26 13.33 -3.33 1.45
N THR A 27 14.20 -2.35 1.67
CA THR A 27 14.30 -1.62 2.95
C THR A 27 12.99 -0.91 3.29
N ALA A 28 12.34 -0.28 2.30
CA ALA A 28 11.05 0.36 2.48
C ALA A 28 9.97 -0.65 2.90
N LEU A 29 9.91 -1.79 2.21
CA LEU A 29 8.97 -2.88 2.50
C LEU A 29 9.14 -3.45 3.91
N ASP A 30 10.37 -3.70 4.34
CA ASP A 30 10.67 -4.21 5.69
C ASP A 30 10.24 -3.20 6.77
N THR A 31 10.44 -1.90 6.49
CA THR A 31 9.99 -0.82 7.37
C THR A 31 8.46 -0.78 7.49
N LEU A 32 7.75 -0.97 6.38
CA LEU A 32 6.28 -1.00 6.38
C LEU A 32 5.75 -2.23 7.12
N ALA A 33 6.37 -3.40 6.94
CA ALA A 33 6.01 -4.60 7.69
C ALA A 33 6.19 -4.43 9.21
N SER A 34 7.27 -3.77 9.64
CA SER A 34 7.52 -3.43 11.05
C SER A 34 6.42 -2.53 11.62
N LEU A 35 6.05 -1.47 10.89
CA LEU A 35 5.00 -0.54 11.30
C LEU A 35 3.61 -1.21 11.38
N GLN A 36 3.33 -2.18 10.51
CA GLN A 36 2.12 -2.98 10.60
C GLN A 36 2.09 -3.82 11.91
N GLY A 37 3.25 -4.37 12.31
CA GLY A 37 3.41 -5.13 13.55
C GLY A 37 3.05 -4.33 14.81
N ASP A 38 3.20 -3.00 14.77
CA ASP A 38 2.79 -2.08 15.84
C ASP A 38 1.26 -1.86 15.93
N GLY A 39 0.47 -2.54 15.10
CA GLY A 39 -0.98 -2.40 15.04
C GLY A 39 -1.47 -1.25 14.17
N LYS A 40 -0.61 -0.69 13.31
CA LYS A 40 -0.98 0.36 12.35
C LYS A 40 -1.52 -0.27 11.07
N LEU A 41 -2.59 0.29 10.53
CA LEU A 41 -3.10 -0.09 9.22
C LEU A 41 -2.26 0.59 8.13
N ILE A 42 -1.68 -0.19 7.21
CA ILE A 42 -0.91 0.36 6.08
C ILE A 42 -1.58 -0.04 4.78
N GLY A 43 -1.94 0.96 3.97
CA GLY A 43 -2.38 0.81 2.60
C GLY A 43 -1.31 1.33 1.64
N ILE A 44 -1.07 0.60 0.55
CA ILE A 44 -0.13 0.98 -0.49
C ILE A 44 -0.85 0.93 -1.84
N ILE A 45 -0.69 1.98 -2.65
CA ILE A 45 -1.18 2.08 -4.02
C ILE A 45 0.06 2.06 -4.91
N SER A 46 0.23 1.01 -5.71
CA SER A 46 1.44 0.89 -6.54
C SER A 46 1.18 0.02 -7.76
N HIS A 47 1.88 0.33 -8.84
CA HIS A 47 1.96 -0.50 -10.05
C HIS A 47 3.19 -1.43 -10.06
N VAL A 48 4.05 -1.35 -9.04
CA VAL A 48 5.30 -2.13 -8.97
C VAL A 48 5.01 -3.60 -8.68
N ALA A 49 5.49 -4.50 -9.55
CA ALA A 49 5.23 -5.93 -9.44
C ALA A 49 5.78 -6.56 -8.14
N ALA A 50 6.97 -6.15 -7.69
CA ALA A 50 7.58 -6.67 -6.46
C ALA A 50 6.74 -6.41 -5.20
N LEU A 51 5.98 -5.32 -5.17
CA LEU A 51 5.02 -5.02 -4.08
C LEU A 51 3.84 -6.00 -4.08
N LYS A 52 3.34 -6.34 -5.27
CA LYS A 52 2.25 -7.31 -5.45
C LYS A 52 2.63 -8.72 -4.98
N GLU A 53 3.87 -9.14 -5.16
CA GLU A 53 4.34 -10.47 -4.75
C GLU A 53 4.46 -10.61 -3.23
N ARG A 54 4.73 -9.50 -2.53
CA ARG A 54 4.94 -9.51 -1.07
C ARG A 54 3.68 -9.30 -0.27
N ILE A 55 2.73 -8.53 -0.80
CA ILE A 55 1.49 -8.18 -0.11
C ILE A 55 0.37 -9.06 -0.64
N SER A 56 0.01 -10.09 0.14
CA SER A 56 -1.01 -11.07 -0.25
C SER A 56 -2.42 -10.49 -0.32
N THR A 57 -2.76 -9.59 0.62
CA THR A 57 -4.05 -8.91 0.67
C THR A 57 -4.04 -7.72 -0.27
N GLN A 58 -4.77 -7.83 -1.38
CA GLN A 58 -4.75 -6.85 -2.46
C GLN A 58 -6.15 -6.48 -2.93
N ILE A 59 -6.32 -5.21 -3.30
CA ILE A 59 -7.42 -4.73 -4.13
C ILE A 59 -6.85 -4.44 -5.51
N GLN A 60 -7.28 -5.21 -6.51
CA GLN A 60 -6.85 -5.05 -7.89
C GLN A 60 -7.81 -4.13 -8.64
N VAL A 61 -7.24 -3.17 -9.38
CA VAL A 61 -7.99 -2.27 -10.26
C VAL A 61 -7.78 -2.70 -11.70
N GLU A 62 -8.86 -3.08 -12.39
CA GLU A 62 -8.85 -3.42 -13.81
C GLU A 62 -9.53 -2.31 -14.62
N PRO A 63 -8.80 -1.58 -15.48
CA PRO A 63 -9.42 -0.58 -16.34
C PRO A 63 -10.39 -1.24 -17.34
N LYS A 64 -11.55 -0.62 -17.55
CA LYS A 64 -12.59 -1.01 -18.51
C LYS A 64 -12.77 0.07 -19.58
N SER A 65 -13.51 -0.27 -20.62
CA SER A 65 -13.90 0.71 -21.64
C SER A 65 -14.78 1.80 -21.04
N SER A 66 -14.88 2.93 -21.74
CA SER A 66 -15.73 4.07 -21.35
C SER A 66 -15.31 4.77 -20.04
N GLY A 67 -14.01 4.74 -19.70
CA GLY A 67 -13.47 5.46 -18.53
C GLY A 67 -13.89 4.88 -17.18
N LYS A 68 -14.30 3.61 -17.16
CA LYS A 68 -14.66 2.90 -15.92
C LYS A 68 -13.54 1.97 -15.50
N SER A 69 -13.52 1.57 -14.24
CA SER A 69 -12.66 0.52 -13.72
C SER A 69 -13.49 -0.47 -12.92
N ARG A 70 -12.99 -1.70 -12.83
CA ARG A 70 -13.55 -2.77 -12.02
C ARG A 70 -12.59 -3.09 -10.88
N LEU A 71 -13.12 -3.34 -9.69
CA LEU A 71 -12.32 -3.64 -8.50
C LEU A 71 -12.48 -5.10 -8.09
N PHE A 72 -11.38 -5.75 -7.73
CA PHE A 72 -11.37 -7.12 -7.21
C PHE A 72 -10.60 -7.20 -5.92
N GLY A 73 -11.05 -8.03 -4.99
CA GLY A 73 -10.35 -8.28 -3.74
C GLY A 73 -11.27 -8.20 -2.53
N PRO A 74 -10.70 -8.27 -1.31
CA PRO A 74 -11.47 -8.23 -0.08
C PRO A 74 -12.31 -6.96 0.02
N GLY A 75 -13.61 -7.12 0.29
CA GLY A 75 -14.54 -5.99 0.42
C GLY A 75 -14.98 -5.34 -0.90
N CYS A 76 -14.46 -5.79 -2.05
CA CYS A 76 -14.92 -5.33 -3.36
C CYS A 76 -16.03 -6.25 -3.87
N SER A 77 -17.19 -5.66 -4.13
CA SER A 77 -18.31 -6.32 -4.79
C SER A 77 -18.62 -5.59 -6.10
N GLY A 78 -17.91 -5.92 -7.18
CA GLY A 78 -18.23 -5.39 -8.52
C GLY A 78 -17.03 -4.98 -9.35
#